data_AF-A0A486NTK7-F1
#
_entry.id   AF-A0A486NTK7-F1
#
_cell.length_a   1.000
_cell.length_b   1.000
_cell.length_c   1.000
_cell.angle_alpha   90.00
_cell.angle_beta   90.00
_cell.angle_gamma   90.00
#
_symmetry.space_group_name_H-M   'P 1'
#
loop_
_entity.id
_entity.type
_entity.pdbx_description
1 polymer ?
#
loop_
_entity_poly.entity_id
_entity_poly.type
_entity_poly.pdbx_seq_one_letter_code
_entity_poly.pdbx_strand_id
1 'polypeptide(L)' 'MKNDCIPEAVAVAMINAARDITVAKINAKGARFDGYTNNFNWFNQSMKEVRNAVNEVIPSIEKEVK' A
#
# COMPACT_ATOMS: atom_id res chain seq x y z
N MET A 1 -14.26 -21.72 -7.05
CA MET A 1 -13.57 -20.62 -6.34
C MET A 1 -13.51 -19.44 -7.30
N LYS A 2 -14.26 -18.36 -7.03
CA LYS A 2 -13.97 -17.10 -7.71
C LYS A 2 -12.63 -16.65 -7.14
N ASN A 3 -11.62 -16.56 -7.98
CA ASN A 3 -10.40 -15.88 -7.59
C ASN A 3 -10.78 -14.40 -7.48
N ASP A 4 -11.14 -13.95 -6.28
CA ASP A 4 -11.23 -12.53 -5.90
C ASP A 4 -9.83 -11.90 -5.89
N CYS A 5 -9.04 -12.24 -6.91
CA CYS A 5 -7.68 -11.85 -7.10
C CYS A 5 -7.72 -10.47 -7.73
N ILE A 6 -7.21 -9.49 -6.99
CA ILE A 6 -6.92 -8.15 -7.51
C ILE A 6 -6.22 -8.36 -8.87
N PRO A 7 -6.75 -7.79 -9.98
CA PRO A 7 -6.14 -7.96 -11.28
C PRO A 7 -4.66 -7.61 -11.22
N GLU A 8 -3.80 -8.36 -11.90
CA GLU A 8 -2.34 -8.18 -11.83
C GLU A 8 -1.93 -6.73 -12.10
N ALA A 9 -2.55 -6.09 -13.09
CA ALA A 9 -2.34 -4.67 -13.40
C ALA A 9 -2.65 -3.75 -12.20
N VAL A 10 -3.72 -4.04 -11.44
CA VAL A 10 -4.08 -3.30 -10.24
C VAL A 10 -3.07 -3.57 -9.12
N ALA A 11 -2.63 -4.82 -8.95
CA ALA A 11 -1.61 -5.17 -7.96
C ALA A 11 -0.27 -4.45 -8.25
N VAL A 12 0.17 -4.42 -9.51
CA VAL A 12 1.37 -3.70 -9.95
C VAL A 12 1.24 -2.20 -9.70
N ALA A 13 0.08 -1.61 -10.01
CA ALA A 13 -0.18 -0.19 -9.75
C ALA A 13 -0.12 0.13 -8.24
N MET A 14 -0.67 -0.74 -7.39
CA MET A 14 -0.61 -0.57 -5.93
C MET A 14 0.82 -0.65 -5.39
N ILE A 15 1.63 -1.58 -5.90
CA ILE A 15 3.05 -1.73 -5.52
C ILE A 15 3.86 -0.49 -5.93
N ASN A 16 3.64 0.02 -7.15
CA ASN A 16 4.32 1.22 -7.63
C ASN A 16 3.93 2.45 -6.80
N ALA A 17 2.64 2.64 -6.50
CA ALA A 17 2.18 3.72 -5.63
C ALA A 17 2.80 3.64 -4.22
N ALA A 18 2.84 2.44 -3.63
CA ALA A 18 3.44 2.24 -2.31
C ALA A 18 4.95 2.51 -2.30
N ARG A 19 5.65 2.15 -3.39
CA ARG A 19 7.07 2.48 -3.59
C ARG A 19 7.27 3.99 -3.60
N ASP A 20 6.50 4.72 -4.40
CA ASP A 20 6.64 6.18 -4.54
C ASP A 20 6.38 6.91 -3.22
N ILE A 21 5.34 6.51 -2.49
CA ILE A 21 5.04 7.02 -1.15
C ILE A 21 6.22 6.74 -0.19
N THR A 22 6.78 5.54 -0.23
CA THR A 22 7.90 5.15 0.64
C THR A 22 9.13 6.00 0.36
N VAL A 23 9.48 6.20 -0.92
CA VAL A 23 10.60 7.07 -1.33
C VAL A 23 10.34 8.51 -0.91
N ALA A 24 9.12 9.02 -1.11
CA ALA A 24 8.75 10.37 -0.68
C ALA A 24 8.86 10.55 0.85
N LYS A 25 8.40 9.58 1.64
CA LYS A 25 8.53 9.59 3.12
C LYS A 25 9.98 9.56 3.58
N ILE A 26 10.84 8.78 2.91
CA ILE A 26 12.28 8.73 3.18
C ILE A 26 12.92 10.09 2.86
N ASN A 27 12.64 10.65 1.69
CA ASN A 27 13.19 11.93 1.26
C ASN A 27 12.74 13.09 2.16
N ALA A 28 11.45 13.14 2.54
CA ALA A 28 10.89 14.19 3.40
C ALA A 28 11.45 14.16 4.83
N LYS A 29 11.85 12.98 5.34
CA LYS A 29 12.45 12.86 6.68
C LYS A 29 13.93 13.26 6.70
N GLY A 30 14.54 13.52 5.55
CA GLY A 30 15.94 13.85 5.41
C GLY A 30 16.85 12.65 5.67
N ALA A 31 18.04 12.65 5.07
CA ALA A 31 19.03 11.59 5.11
C ALA A 31 19.64 11.29 6.51
N ARG A 32 18.91 11.49 7.61
CA ARG A 32 19.21 10.89 8.91
C ARG A 32 18.63 9.49 8.93
N PHE A 33 19.27 8.65 8.13
CA PHE A 33 19.06 7.21 7.96
C PHE A 33 19.46 6.42 9.23
N ASP A 34 19.33 7.02 10.42
CA ASP A 34 19.66 6.42 11.72
C ASP A 34 18.44 5.72 12.36
N GLY A 35 17.27 5.84 11.72
CA GLY A 35 16.00 5.30 12.19
C GLY A 35 15.65 3.89 11.69
N TYR A 36 16.46 3.27 10.84
CA TYR A 36 16.34 1.82 10.54
C TYR A 36 16.75 0.93 11.72
N THR A 37 17.06 1.52 12.87
CA THR A 37 17.24 0.87 14.16
C THR A 37 15.92 0.39 14.78
N ASN A 38 14.76 0.88 14.32
CA ASN A 38 13.46 0.30 14.65
C ASN A 38 12.99 -0.62 13.51
N ASN A 39 12.34 -1.73 13.87
CA ASN A 39 11.69 -2.70 12.94
C ASN A 39 10.46 -2.09 12.21
N PHE A 40 10.53 -0.83 11.80
CA PHE A 40 9.45 -0.13 11.13
C PHE A 40 9.52 -0.37 9.61
N ASN A 41 8.66 -1.25 9.13
CA ASN A 41 8.56 -1.55 7.69
C ASN A 41 7.73 -0.46 6.98
N TRP A 42 8.43 0.58 6.51
CA TRP A 42 7.84 1.72 5.79
C TRP A 42 7.06 1.30 4.54
N PHE A 43 7.54 0.30 3.80
CA PHE A 43 6.85 -0.19 2.61
C PHE A 43 5.52 -0.85 2.97
N ASN A 44 5.47 -1.66 4.04
CA ASN A 44 4.23 -2.25 4.54
C ASN A 44 3.22 -1.16 4.97
N GLN A 45 3.68 -0.08 5.62
CA GLN A 45 2.80 1.05 5.94
C GLN A 45 2.22 1.70 4.68
N SER A 46 3.06 1.98 3.69
CA SER A 46 2.62 2.56 2.41
C SER A 46 1.64 1.63 1.67
N MET A 47 1.85 0.31 1.70
CA MET A 47 0.90 -0.65 1.13
C MET A 47 -0.47 -0.64 1.83
N LYS A 48 -0.50 -0.46 3.16
CA LYS A 48 -1.77 -0.32 3.90
C LYS A 48 -2.51 0.96 3.51
N GLU A 49 -1.80 2.08 3.39
CA GLU A 49 -2.38 3.35 2.95
C GLU A 49 -2.97 3.24 1.54
N VAL A 50 -2.22 2.65 0.60
CA VAL A 50 -2.70 2.40 -0.77
C VAL A 50 -3.93 1.50 -0.76
N ARG A 51 -3.92 0.40 0.00
CA ARG A 51 -5.09 -0.51 0.10
C ARG A 51 -6.32 0.19 0.64
N ASN A 52 -6.17 1.02 1.67
CA ASN A 52 -7.29 1.78 2.24
C ASN A 52 -7.85 2.78 1.22
N ALA A 53 -6.99 3.54 0.54
CA ALA A 53 -7.41 4.48 -0.50
C ALA A 53 -8.12 3.77 -1.67
N VAL A 54 -7.61 2.60 -2.10
CA VAL A 54 -8.27 1.79 -3.13
C VAL A 54 -9.64 1.30 -2.65
N ASN A 55 -9.77 0.86 -1.39
CA ASN A 55 -11.05 0.42 -0.83
C ASN A 55 -12.07 1.56 -0.65
N GLU A 56 -11.64 2.80 -0.46
CA GLU A 56 -12.54 3.97 -0.41
C GLU A 56 -13.13 4.30 -1.78
N VAL A 57 -12.35 4.13 -2.84
CA VAL A 57 -12.75 4.45 -4.23
C VAL A 57 -13.46 3.27 -4.89
N ILE A 58 -12.95 2.07 -4.65
CA ILE A 58 -13.48 0.79 -5.14
C ILE A 58 -13.78 -0.03 -3.89
N PRO A 59 -14.91 0.22 -3.21
CA PRO A 59 -15.32 -0.62 -2.11
C PRO A 59 -15.42 -2.05 -2.63
N SER A 60 -14.67 -2.97 -2.01
CA SER A 60 -14.82 -4.39 -2.25
C SER A 60 -16.31 -4.71 -2.20
N ILE A 61 -16.84 -5.32 -3.25
CA ILE A 61 -18.20 -5.85 -3.28
C ILE A 61 -18.23 -7.10 -2.38
N GLU A 62 -17.96 -6.91 -1.10
CA GLU A 62 -18.21 -7.88 -0.02
C GLU A 62 -19.39 -7.40 0.85
N LYS A 63 -20.23 -6.52 0.30
CA LYS A 63 -21.60 -6.34 0.78
C LYS A 63 -22.51 -7.23 -0.04
N GLU A 64 -23.21 -8.13 0.65
CA GLU A 64 -24.22 -9.07 0.17
C GLU A 64 -23.74 -10.45 -0.28
N VAL A 65 -23.27 -11.25 0.69
CA VAL A 65 -23.83 -12.61 0.82
C VAL A 65 -24.44 -12.70 2.21
N LYS A 66 -25.77 -12.84 2.23
CA LYS A 66 -26.61 -13.10 3.41
C LYS A 66 -26.13 -14.31 4.21
#